data_AF-A0A5N9AEL1-F1
#
_entry.id   AF-A0A5N9AEL1-F1
#
_cell.length_a   1.000
_cell.length_b   1.000
_cell.length_c   1.000
_cell.angle_alpha   90.00
_cell.angle_beta   90.00
_cell.angle_gamma   90.00
#
_symmetry.space_group_name_H-M   'P 1'
#
loop_
_entity.id
_entity.type
_entity.pdbx_description
1 polymer ?
#
loop_
_entity_poly.entity_id
_entity_poly.type
_entity_poly.pdbx_seq_one_letter_code
_entity_poly.pdbx_strand_id
1 'polypeptide(L)' 'MKALNYLQKKAESDQQAALLAFDLLLEKAVGIGDHSTSDFLSNLNESLNNLVDANDRLETIEWLRGVYGDD' A
#
# COMPACT_ATOMS: atom_id res chain seq x y z
N MET A 1 -9.75 20.52 -7.19
CA MET A 1 -8.45 19.96 -6.73
C MET A 1 -8.36 19.49 -5.27
N LYS A 2 -8.95 20.14 -4.24
CA LYS A 2 -8.77 19.73 -2.82
C LYS A 2 -9.11 18.26 -2.51
N ALA A 3 -10.15 17.71 -3.14
CA ALA A 3 -10.55 16.31 -2.97
C ALA A 3 -9.53 15.33 -3.56
N LEU A 4 -9.03 15.56 -4.78
CA LEU A 4 -7.97 14.75 -5.39
C LEU A 4 -6.66 14.82 -4.59
N ASN A 5 -6.32 15.99 -4.05
CA ASN A 5 -5.17 16.14 -3.16
C ASN A 5 -5.33 15.30 -1.87
N TYR A 6 -6.54 15.27 -1.29
CA TYR A 6 -6.81 14.42 -0.13
C TYR A 6 -6.66 12.93 -0.47
N LEU A 7 -7.27 12.50 -1.58
CA LEU A 7 -7.21 11.10 -2.02
C LEU A 7 -5.77 10.66 -2.30
N GLN A 8 -4.98 11.52 -2.96
CA GLN A 8 -3.57 11.24 -3.23
C GLN A 8 -2.80 11.05 -1.93
N LYS A 9 -2.89 12.00 -0.99
CA LYS A 9 -2.19 11.91 0.30
C LYS A 9 -2.59 10.67 1.09
N LYS A 10 -3.86 10.26 1.02
CA LYS A 10 -4.31 9.04 1.67
C LYS A 10 -3.70 7.80 0.99
N ALA A 11 -3.69 7.73 -0.34
CA ALA A 11 -3.08 6.62 -1.06
C ALA A 11 -1.55 6.55 -0.84
N GLU A 12 -0.85 7.69 -0.80
CA GLU A 12 0.57 7.77 -0.42
C GLU A 12 0.80 7.23 1.00
N SER A 13 -0.04 7.63 1.96
CA SER A 13 0.00 7.12 3.34
C SER A 13 -0.20 5.60 3.40
N ASP A 14 -1.17 5.08 2.64
CA ASP A 14 -1.49 3.65 2.60
C ASP A 14 -0.33 2.86 1.95
N GLN A 15 0.27 3.40 0.87
CA GLN A 15 1.44 2.82 0.20
C GLN A 15 2.63 2.71 1.16
N GLN A 16 2.95 3.77 1.90
CA GLN A 16 4.07 3.76 2.85
C GLN A 16 3.83 2.79 4.01
N ALA A 17 2.59 2.69 4.50
CA ALA A 17 2.24 1.73 5.54
C ALA A 17 2.38 0.27 5.04
N ALA A 18 1.92 -0.02 3.83
CA ALA A 18 2.02 -1.33 3.21
C ALA A 18 3.49 -1.72 2.93
N LEU A 19 4.28 -0.79 2.40
CA LEU A 19 5.71 -0.99 2.15
C LEU A 19 6.46 -1.27 3.45
N LEU A 20 6.23 -0.47 4.50
CA LEU A 20 6.84 -0.70 5.81
C LEU A 20 6.46 -2.07 6.38
N ALA A 21 5.20 -2.48 6.27
CA ALA A 21 4.76 -3.79 6.73
C ALA A 21 5.47 -4.92 5.96
N PHE A 22 5.55 -4.80 4.64
CA PHE A 22 6.23 -5.76 3.77
C PHE A 22 7.72 -5.86 4.09
N ASP A 23 8.41 -4.72 4.22
CA ASP A 23 9.83 -4.66 4.57
C ASP A 23 10.11 -5.28 5.95
N LEU A 24 9.27 -4.97 6.94
CA LEU A 24 9.39 -5.57 8.27
C LEU A 24 9.22 -7.10 8.23
N LEU A 25 8.32 -7.63 7.41
CA LEU A 25 8.14 -9.07 7.24
C LEU A 25 9.37 -9.72 6.57
N LEU A 26 10.01 -9.04 5.62
CA LEU A 26 11.24 -9.54 4.98
C LEU A 26 12.45 -9.50 5.93
N GLU A 27 12.64 -8.40 6.66
CA GLU A 27 13.77 -8.23 7.57
C GLU A 27 13.64 -9.07 8.85
N LYS A 28 12.42 -9.25 9.37
CA LYS A 28 12.16 -9.94 10.64
C LYS A 28 11.70 -11.39 10.48
N ALA A 29 11.84 -11.98 9.30
CA ALA A 29 11.59 -13.41 9.09
C ALA A 29 12.41 -14.32 10.03
N VAL A 30 13.47 -13.78 10.67
CA VAL A 30 14.24 -14.43 11.73
C VAL A 30 13.49 -14.36 13.06
N GLY A 31 12.51 -15.24 13.27
CA GLY A 31 11.79 -15.32 14.55
C GLY A 31 10.30 -15.68 14.46
N ILE A 32 9.90 -16.54 13.52
CA ILE A 32 8.60 -17.21 13.51
C ILE A 32 8.43 -18.09 14.77
N GLY A 33 8.22 -17.47 15.93
CA GLY A 33 7.91 -18.13 17.21
C GLY A 33 6.59 -18.88 17.15
N ASP A 34 5.63 -18.58 18.03
CA ASP A 34 4.30 -19.24 18.04
C ASP A 34 3.41 -18.93 16.81
N HIS A 35 3.93 -18.15 15.85
CA HIS A 35 3.29 -17.94 14.55
C HIS A 35 3.65 -19.06 13.58
N SER A 36 2.65 -19.62 12.92
CA SER A 36 2.89 -20.64 11.90
C SER A 36 3.51 -20.01 10.64
N THR A 37 4.20 -20.81 9.85
CA THR A 37 4.62 -20.41 8.49
C THR A 37 3.43 -19.92 7.66
N SER A 38 2.22 -20.44 7.91
CA SER A 38 1.00 -20.00 7.23
C SER A 38 0.62 -18.56 7.57
N ASP A 39 0.74 -18.15 8.84
CA ASP A 39 0.42 -16.78 9.28
C ASP A 39 1.41 -15.78 8.67
N PHE A 40 2.69 -16.14 8.65
CA PHE A 40 3.72 -15.34 8.00
C PHE A 40 3.43 -15.12 6.51
N LEU A 41 3.11 -16.20 5.78
CA LEU A 41 2.78 -16.12 4.35
C LEU A 41 1.49 -15.34 4.10
N SER A 42 0.49 -15.47 5.00
CA SER A 42 -0.74 -14.67 4.93
C SER A 42 -0.44 -13.18 5.05
N ASN A 43 0.36 -12.78 6.04
CA ASN A 43 0.72 -11.37 6.27
C ASN A 43 1.57 -10.79 5.12
N LEU A 44 2.46 -11.60 4.53
CA LEU A 44 3.20 -11.21 3.32
C LEU A 44 2.27 -10.93 2.14
N ASN A 45 1.30 -11.82 1.90
CA ASN A 45 0.32 -11.61 0.83
C ASN A 45 -0.56 -10.39 1.09
N GLU A 46 -1.01 -10.20 2.33
CA GLU A 46 -1.84 -9.05 2.70
C GLU A 46 -1.08 -7.73 2.50
N SER A 47 0.17 -7.63 2.99
CA SER A 47 0.98 -6.42 2.80
C SER A 47 1.28 -6.14 1.32
N LEU A 48 1.55 -7.17 0.52
CA LEU A 48 1.72 -7.01 -0.93
C LEU A 48 0.44 -6.53 -1.62
N ASN A 49 -0.71 -7.12 -1.29
CA ASN A 49 -2.00 -6.70 -1.86
C ASN A 49 -2.32 -5.24 -1.50
N ASN A 50 -2.09 -4.85 -0.25
CA ASN A 50 -2.27 -3.46 0.19
C ASN A 50 -1.35 -2.49 -0.57
N LEU A 51 -0.13 -2.91 -0.90
CA LEU A 51 0.80 -2.11 -1.69
C LEU A 51 0.32 -1.95 -3.14
N VAL A 52 -0.17 -3.04 -3.75
CA VAL A 52 -0.77 -3.01 -5.09
C VAL A 52 -1.98 -2.07 -5.12
N ASP A 53 -2.93 -2.24 -4.20
CA ASP A 53 -4.13 -1.41 -4.11
C ASP A 53 -3.78 0.09 -3.94
N ALA A 54 -2.77 0.41 -3.14
CA ALA A 54 -2.33 1.79 -2.95
C ALA A 54 -1.71 2.38 -4.23
N ASN A 55 -0.92 1.60 -4.97
CA ASN A 55 -0.35 2.02 -6.25
C ASN A 55 -1.43 2.23 -7.32
N ASP A 56 -2.37 1.29 -7.44
CA ASP A 56 -3.49 1.39 -8.40
C ASP A 56 -4.35 2.62 -8.12
N ARG A 57 -4.56 2.94 -6.84
CA ARG A 57 -5.25 4.18 -6.43
C ARG A 57 -4.47 5.42 -6.85
N LEU A 58 -3.15 5.45 -6.68
CA LEU A 58 -2.32 6.58 -7.10
C LEU A 58 -2.38 6.80 -8.60
N GLU A 59 -2.22 5.72 -9.39
CA GLU A 59 -2.33 5.77 -10.86
C GLU A 59 -3.71 6.28 -11.29
N THR A 60 -4.78 5.75 -10.68
CA THR A 60 -6.14 6.21 -10.95
C THR A 60 -6.31 7.70 -10.64
N ILE A 61 -5.74 8.19 -9.54
CA ILE A 61 -5.83 9.60 -9.16
C ILE A 61 -5.05 10.49 -10.14
N GLU A 62 -3.90 10.04 -10.62
CA GLU A 62 -3.13 10.74 -11.66
C GLU A 62 -3.95 10.85 -12.96
N TRP A 63 -4.55 9.74 -13.40
CA TRP A 63 -5.44 9.76 -14.56
C TRP A 63 -6.62 10.72 -14.38
N LEU A 64 -7.28 10.70 -13.21
CA LEU A 64 -8.38 11.61 -12.87
C LEU A 64 -7.94 13.08 -12.90
N ARG A 65 -6.69 13.38 -12.52
CA ARG A 65 -6.16 14.76 -12.64
C ARG A 65 -6.04 15.18 -14.10
N GLY A 66 -5.64 14.30 -15.01
CA GLY A 66 -5.64 14.60 -16.44
C GLY A 66 -7.05 14.81 -16.99
N VAL A 67 -8.04 14.08 -16.50
CA VAL A 67 -9.44 14.20 -16.96
C VAL A 67 -10.15 15.44 -16.42
N TYR A 68 -9.90 15.81 -15.16
CA TYR A 68 -10.63 16.87 -14.46
C TYR A 68 -9.77 18.10 -14.10
N GLY A 69 -8.52 18.16 -14.54
CA GLY A 69 -7.52 19.17 -14.14
C GLY A 69 -7.20 20.24 -15.19
N ASP A 70 -7.91 20.26 -16.31
CA ASP A 70 -7.75 21.26 -17.38
C ASP A 70 -8.56 22.57 -17.17
N ASP A 71 -9.14 22.78 -15.99
CA ASP A 71 -9.81 24.04 -15.58
C ASP A 71 -9.05 24.80 -14.47
#